data_AF-A0A7J2LKW5-F1
#
_entry.id   AF-A0A7J2LKW5-F1
#
_cell.length_a   1.000
_cell.length_b   1.000
_cell.length_c   1.000
_cell.angle_alpha   90.00
_cell.angle_beta   90.00
_cell.angle_gamma   90.00
#
_symmetry.space_group_name_H-M   'P 1'
#
loop_
_entity.id
_entity.type
_entity.pdbx_description
1 polymer ?
#
loop_
_entity_poly.entity_id
_entity_poly.type
_entity_poly.pdbx_seq_one_letter_code
_entity_poly.pdbx_strand_id
1 'polypeptide(L)'
;MRFPRRDEARLKVAREAALLLYTSQEKEYKQAKTKAARTLRLKVYPSNREVAEELDRLAEEMEGKARADRLTKMRKEALRVMEALREFNPILIGSVWRGT
;
A
#
# COMPACT_ATOMS: atom_id res chain seq x y z
N MET A 1 14.78 9.59 27.08
CA MET A 1 14.20 8.94 25.89
C MET A 1 12.80 9.49 25.69
N ARG A 2 12.54 10.29 24.65
CA ARG A 2 11.25 10.97 24.44
C ARG A 2 10.31 10.05 23.68
N PHE A 3 9.19 9.68 24.29
CA PHE A 3 8.18 8.88 23.60
C PHE A 3 7.51 9.74 22.51
N PRO A 4 7.43 9.26 21.26
CA PRO A 4 6.75 10.00 20.19
C PRO A 4 5.28 10.18 20.55
N ARG A 5 4.68 11.29 20.09
CA ARG A 5 3.22 11.46 20.22
C ARG A 5 2.51 10.30 19.52
N ARG A 6 1.32 9.93 19.99
CA ARG A 6 0.59 8.75 19.48
C ARG A 6 0.41 8.76 17.96
N ASP A 7 0.25 9.93 17.37
CA ASP A 7 0.09 10.10 15.92
C ASP A 7 1.42 9.95 15.16
N GLU A 8 2.53 10.46 15.71
CA GLU A 8 3.88 10.26 15.16
C GLU A 8 4.28 8.77 15.22
N ALA A 9 3.93 8.08 16.31
CA ALA A 9 4.15 6.65 16.45
C ALA A 9 3.35 5.86 15.40
N ARG A 10 2.09 6.25 15.16
CA ARG A 10 1.23 5.60 14.16
C ARG A 10 1.75 5.80 12.74
N LEU A 11 2.21 7.02 12.42
CA LEU A 11 2.80 7.34 11.13
C LEU A 11 4.05 6.49 10.86
N LYS A 12 4.93 6.33 11.85
CA LYS A 12 6.12 5.47 11.74
C LYS A 12 5.76 4.02 11.46
N VAL A 13 4.76 3.47 12.15
CA VAL A 13 4.29 2.10 11.90
C VAL A 13 3.65 1.99 10.51
N ALA A 14 2.92 3.01 10.04
CA ALA A 14 2.36 3.02 8.69
C ALA A 14 3.43 2.99 7.61
N ARG A 15 4.48 3.82 7.74
CA ARG A 15 5.59 3.87 6.80
C ARG A 15 6.39 2.57 6.76
N GLU A 16 6.67 1.99 7.93
CA GLU A 16 7.34 0.69 8.01
C GLU A 16 6.50 -0.44 7.39
N ALA A 17 5.20 -0.47 7.68
CA ALA A 17 4.29 -1.45 7.07
C ALA A 17 4.22 -1.28 5.54
N ALA A 18 4.23 -0.05 5.04
CA ALA A 18 4.27 0.22 3.61
C ALA A 18 5.59 -0.26 2.98
N LEU A 19 6.73 -0.08 3.65
CA LEU A 19 8.03 -0.57 3.17
C LEU A 19 8.06 -2.10 3.06
N LEU A 20 7.49 -2.80 4.04
CA LEU A 20 7.37 -4.27 4.03
C LEU A 20 6.52 -4.77 2.84
N LEU A 21 5.45 -4.05 2.51
CA LEU A 21 4.61 -4.36 1.34
C LEU A 21 5.34 -4.03 0.03
N TYR A 22 5.97 -2.86 -0.07
CA TYR A 22 6.71 -2.42 -1.25
C TYR A 22 7.83 -3.39 -1.62
N THR A 23 8.60 -3.82 -0.62
CA THR A 23 9.71 -4.78 -0.81
C THR A 23 9.26 -6.24 -0.91
N SER A 24 7.94 -6.49 -0.94
CA SER A 24 7.33 -7.83 -0.99
C SER A 24 7.75 -8.77 0.15
N GLN A 25 8.26 -8.24 1.26
CA GLN A 25 8.57 -9.02 2.46
C GLN A 25 7.30 -9.51 3.16
N GLU A 26 6.20 -8.79 3.00
CA GLU A 26 4.88 -9.16 3.45
C GLU A 26 3.88 -8.96 2.30
N LYS A 27 2.88 -9.84 2.19
CA LYS A 27 1.86 -9.76 1.12
C LYS A 27 0.52 -9.20 1.61
N GLU A 28 0.31 -9.19 2.92
CA GLU A 28 -0.96 -8.81 3.53
C GLU A 28 -0.79 -7.63 4.49
N TYR A 29 -1.73 -6.69 4.43
CA TYR A 29 -1.76 -5.51 5.31
C TYR A 29 -1.75 -5.89 6.80
N LYS A 30 -2.45 -6.95 7.19
CA LYS A 30 -2.50 -7.39 8.59
C LYS A 30 -1.11 -7.84 9.07
N GLN A 31 -0.41 -8.61 8.25
CA GLN A 31 0.91 -9.14 8.57
C GLN A 31 1.95 -8.00 8.60
N ALA A 32 1.93 -7.13 7.58
CA ALA A 32 2.79 -5.95 7.49
C ALA A 32 2.65 -5.02 8.71
N LYS A 33 1.42 -4.69 9.12
CA LYS A 33 1.17 -3.85 10.31
C LYS A 33 1.63 -4.52 11.60
N THR A 34 1.42 -5.83 11.73
CA THR A 34 1.83 -6.59 12.92
C THR A 34 3.34 -6.64 13.04
N LYS A 35 4.03 -6.91 11.93
CA LYS A 35 5.49 -6.94 11.87
C LYS A 35 6.09 -5.56 12.10
N ALA A 36 5.57 -4.52 11.46
CA ALA A 36 6.01 -3.13 11.65
C ALA A 36 5.90 -2.66 13.12
N ALA A 37 4.74 -2.89 13.75
CA ALA A 37 4.53 -2.57 15.16
C ALA A 37 5.52 -3.29 16.08
N ARG A 38 5.79 -4.58 15.80
CA ARG A 38 6.75 -5.40 16.56
C ARG A 38 8.18 -4.92 16.38
N THR A 39 8.62 -4.65 15.14
CA THR A 39 9.97 -4.15 14.82
C THR A 39 10.24 -2.83 15.53
N LEU A 40 9.27 -1.91 15.50
CA LEU A 40 9.40 -0.60 16.13
C LEU A 40 9.12 -0.60 17.64
N ARG A 41 8.69 -1.74 18.22
CA ARG A 41 8.26 -1.88 19.62
C ARG A 41 7.16 -0.88 20.02
N LEU A 42 6.26 -0.58 19.08
CA LEU A 42 5.14 0.35 19.27
C LEU A 42 3.81 -0.41 19.27
N LYS A 43 2.97 -0.23 20.28
CA LYS A 43 1.63 -0.83 20.36
C LYS A 43 0.56 0.04 19.68
N VAL A 44 0.85 0.50 18.46
CA VAL A 44 -0.09 1.27 17.64
C VAL A 44 -0.22 0.62 16.27
N TYR A 45 -1.44 0.57 15.77
CA TYR A 45 -1.74 -0.06 14.49
C TYR A 45 -2.46 0.93 13.59
N PRO A 46 -1.92 1.23 12.40
CA PRO A 46 -2.58 2.08 11.44
C PRO A 46 -3.77 1.35 10.76
N SER A 47 -4.64 2.14 10.17
CA SER A 47 -5.64 1.68 9.20
C SER A 47 -4.98 1.23 7.89
N ASN A 48 -5.69 0.42 7.10
CA ASN A 48 -5.18 0.04 5.78
C ASN A 48 -5.05 1.25 4.84
N ARG A 49 -5.86 2.30 5.07
CA ARG A 49 -5.79 3.56 4.33
C ARG A 49 -4.47 4.29 4.60
N GLU A 50 -4.10 4.46 5.87
CA GLU A 50 -2.84 5.11 6.26
C GLU A 50 -1.61 4.37 5.69
N VAL A 51 -1.63 3.03 5.70
CA VAL A 51 -0.55 2.23 5.08
C VAL A 51 -0.53 2.39 3.56
N ALA A 52 -1.69 2.44 2.91
CA ALA A 52 -1.78 2.64 1.47
C ALA A 52 -1.25 4.03 1.05
N GLU A 53 -1.57 5.08 1.81
CA GLU A 53 -1.07 6.43 1.56
C GLU A 53 0.46 6.50 1.70
N GLU A 54 1.05 5.82 2.68
CA GLU A 54 2.51 5.70 2.81
C GLU A 54 3.13 4.86 1.68
N LEU A 55 2.45 3.81 1.22
CA LEU A 55 2.90 3.00 0.11
C LEU A 55 2.92 3.81 -1.19
N ASP A 56 1.91 4.65 -1.40
CA ASP A 56 1.86 5.56 -2.54
C ASP A 56 2.99 6.60 -2.48
N ARG A 57 3.26 7.19 -1.31
CA ARG A 57 4.41 8.08 -1.09
C ARG A 57 5.74 7.40 -1.37
N LEU A 58 5.98 6.20 -0.83
CA LEU A 58 7.21 5.45 -1.03
C LEU A 58 7.45 5.15 -2.51
N ALA A 59 6.43 4.69 -3.21
CA ALA A 59 6.59 4.36 -4.62
C ALA A 59 6.72 5.61 -5.51
N GLU A 60 6.17 6.77 -5.11
CA GLU A 60 6.48 8.06 -5.75
C GLU A 60 7.94 8.48 -5.50
N GLU A 61 8.43 8.38 -4.27
CA GLU A 61 9.83 8.65 -3.89
C GLU A 61 10.82 7.77 -4.69
N MET A 62 10.47 6.50 -4.93
CA MET A 62 11.36 5.51 -5.56
C MET A 62 11.30 5.49 -7.10
N GLU A 63 10.11 5.65 -7.69
CA GLU A 63 9.89 5.41 -9.13
C GLU A 63 9.53 6.67 -9.92
N GLY A 64 9.11 7.75 -9.23
CA GLY A 64 8.75 9.01 -9.84
C GLY A 64 7.77 8.87 -11.01
N LYS A 65 8.01 9.62 -12.09
CA LYS A 65 7.10 9.71 -13.24
C LYS A 65 6.89 8.38 -13.99
N ALA A 66 7.87 7.48 -13.95
CA ALA A 66 7.79 6.18 -14.64
C ALA A 66 6.68 5.28 -14.10
N ARG A 67 6.30 5.44 -12.81
CA ARG A 67 5.19 4.71 -12.19
C ARG A 67 3.85 5.08 -12.81
N ALA A 68 3.62 6.37 -13.09
CA ALA A 68 2.36 6.84 -13.67
C ALA A 68 2.10 6.23 -15.05
N ASP A 69 3.16 6.12 -15.87
CA ASP A 69 3.07 5.50 -17.20
C ASP A 69 2.79 4.00 -17.10
N ARG A 70 3.45 3.29 -16.17
CA ARG A 70 3.22 1.87 -15.91
C ARG A 70 1.80 1.59 -15.40
N LEU A 71 1.33 2.38 -14.44
CA LEU A 71 -0.04 2.32 -13.91
C LEU A 71 -1.07 2.54 -15.01
N THR A 72 -0.84 3.51 -15.89
CA THR A 72 -1.71 3.77 -17.03
C THR A 72 -1.78 2.57 -17.96
N LYS A 73 -0.65 1.91 -18.24
CA LYS A 73 -0.61 0.69 -19.04
C LYS A 73 -1.40 -0.45 -18.39
N MET A 74 -1.18 -0.71 -17.09
CA MET A 74 -1.89 -1.75 -16.35
C MET A 74 -3.40 -1.50 -16.28
N ARG A 75 -3.83 -0.25 -16.08
CA ARG A 75 -5.25 0.12 -16.07
C ARG A 75 -5.92 -0.09 -17.43
N LYS A 76 -5.23 0.24 -18.52
CA LYS A 76 -5.73 -0.03 -19.88
C LYS A 76 -5.90 -1.53 -20.12
N GLU A 77 -4.98 -2.35 -19.61
CA GLU A 77 -5.05 -3.81 -19.74
C GLU A 77 -6.17 -4.41 -18.89
N ALA A 78 -6.30 -3.97 -17.63
CA ALA A 78 -7.40 -4.36 -16.76
C ALA A 78 -8.76 -3.98 -17.37
N LEU A 79 -8.88 -2.78 -17.95
CA LEU A 79 -10.10 -2.34 -18.63
C LEU A 79 -10.49 -3.28 -19.77
N ARG A 80 -9.55 -3.68 -20.63
CA ARG A 80 -9.83 -4.64 -21.73
C ARG A 80 -10.37 -5.98 -21.20
N VAL A 81 -9.80 -6.49 -20.11
CA VAL A 81 -10.27 -7.72 -19.48
C VAL A 81 -11.66 -7.55 -18.89
N MET A 82 -11.92 -6.42 -18.22
CA MET A 82 -13.24 -6.12 -17.67
C MET A 82 -14.31 -5.95 -18.76
N GLU A 83 -13.95 -5.38 -19.90
CA GLU A 83 -14.83 -5.27 -21.07
C GLU A 83 -15.16 -6.64 -21.65
N ALA A 84 -14.18 -7.54 -21.77
CA ALA A 84 -14.39 -8.91 -22.21
C ALA A 84 -15.29 -9.72 -21.24
N LEU A 85 -15.24 -9.39 -19.95
CA LEU A 85 -16.02 -10.04 -18.89
C LEU A 85 -17.29 -9.24 -18.52
N ARG A 86 -17.74 -8.30 -19.36
CA ARG A 86 -18.82 -7.35 -19.02
C ARG A 86 -20.09 -8.03 -18.49
N GLU A 87 -20.46 -9.19 -19.03
CA GLU A 87 -21.65 -9.95 -18.60
C GLU A 87 -21.61 -10.34 -17.11
N PHE A 88 -20.42 -10.43 -16.52
CA PHE A 88 -20.21 -10.79 -15.11
C PHE A 88 -20.12 -9.58 -14.17
N ASN A 89 -20.27 -8.35 -14.66
CA ASN A 89 -20.16 -7.12 -13.88
C ASN A 89 -18.86 -7.04 -13.04
N PRO A 90 -17.68 -7.14 -13.66
CA PRO A 90 -16.42 -7.21 -12.93
C PRO A 90 -16.12 -5.89 -12.20
N ILE A 91 -15.52 -5.98 -11.02
CA ILE A 91 -15.07 -4.84 -10.22
C ILE A 91 -13.60 -5.02 -9.83
N LEU A 92 -12.83 -3.93 -9.88
CA LEU A 92 -11.46 -3.91 -9.35
C LEU A 92 -11.48 -3.63 -7.86
N ILE A 93 -10.77 -4.45 -7.09
CA ILE A 93 -10.70 -4.31 -5.64
C ILE A 93 -9.25 -4.26 -5.15
N GLY A 94 -9.04 -3.67 -3.99
CA GLY A 94 -7.78 -3.74 -3.25
C GLY A 94 -6.58 -3.18 -4.00
N SER A 95 -5.49 -3.95 -3.99
CA SER A 95 -4.20 -3.60 -4.61
C SER A 95 -4.31 -3.43 -6.13
N VAL A 96 -5.14 -4.24 -6.79
CA VAL A 96 -5.34 -4.19 -8.25
C VAL A 96 -5.93 -2.85 -8.68
N TRP A 97 -6.86 -2.30 -7.90
CA TRP A 97 -7.41 -0.96 -8.14
C TRP A 97 -6.36 0.15 -7.93
N ARG A 98 -5.57 0.03 -6.86
CA ARG A 98 -4.52 1.02 -6.53
C ARG A 98 -3.31 0.94 -7.47
N GLY A 99 -3.09 -0.20 -8.12
CA GLY A 99 -1.93 -0.45 -8.96
C GLY A 99 -0.62 -0.48 -8.17
N THR A 100 -0.70 -1.00 -6.94
CA THR A 100 0.42 -1.40 -6.09
C THR A 100 0.59 -2.90 -6.20
#